data_AF-A0ABC8UB60-F1
#
_entry.id   AF-A0ABC8UB60-F1
#
_cell.length_a   1.000
_cell.length_b   1.000
_cell.length_c   1.000
_cell.angle_alpha   90.00
_cell.angle_beta   90.00
_cell.angle_gamma   90.00
#
_symmetry.space_group_name_H-M   'P 1'
#
loop_
_entity.id
_entity.type
_entity.pdbx_description
1 polymer ?
#
loop_
_entity_poly.entity_id
_entity_poly.type
_entity_poly.pdbx_seq_one_letter_code
_entity_poly.pdbx_strand_id
1 'polypeptide(L)' 'MGWGGEAEIDRLPVDLLAHIFSLISCFKDLAQTSCVCRKWRQGVKESLARREKLSFAGWKMDDQSTTRLVVHAYSLKELD' A
#
# COMPACT_ATOMS: atom_id res chain seq x y z
N MET A 1 22.18 -4.43 -23.00
CA MET A 1 21.57 -5.72 -22.62
C MET A 1 20.76 -5.50 -21.36
N GLY A 2 19.45 -5.30 -21.50
CA GLY A 2 18.57 -5.10 -20.36
C GLY A 2 18.25 -6.44 -19.70
N TRP A 3 18.63 -6.62 -18.44
CA TRP A 3 18.12 -7.70 -17.60
C TRP A 3 16.73 -7.27 -17.10
N GLY A 4 15.78 -7.16 -18.04
CA GLY A 4 14.38 -6.81 -17.77
C GLY A 4 13.56 -8.07 -17.52
N GLY A 5 14.05 -8.98 -16.68
CA GLY A 5 13.23 -10.07 -16.19
C GLY A 5 12.28 -9.48 -15.17
N GLU A 6 10.98 -9.45 -15.46
CA GLU A 6 9.95 -9.24 -14.43
C GLU A 6 10.30 -10.15 -13.25
N ALA A 7 10.39 -9.58 -12.04
CA ALA A 7 10.71 -10.37 -10.86
C ALA A 7 9.70 -11.51 -10.77
N GLU A 8 10.09 -12.69 -10.30
CA GLU A 8 9.18 -13.86 -10.30
C GLU A 8 7.87 -13.57 -9.55
N ILE A 9 7.93 -12.71 -8.54
CA ILE A 9 6.79 -12.19 -7.78
C ILE A 9 5.85 -11.30 -8.62
N ASP A 10 6.35 -10.56 -9.62
CA ASP A 10 5.54 -9.75 -10.53
C ASP A 10 4.69 -10.60 -11.47
N ARG A 11 5.01 -11.88 -11.65
CA ARG A 11 4.20 -12.81 -12.45
C ARG A 11 2.95 -13.29 -11.72
N LEU A 12 2.89 -13.16 -10.38
CA LEU A 12 1.74 -13.59 -9.60
C LEU A 12 0.49 -12.79 -9.98
N PRO A 13 -0.68 -13.44 -10.12
CA PRO A 13 -1.97 -12.78 -10.18
C PRO A 13 -2.19 -11.79 -9.00
N VAL A 14 -2.97 -10.73 -9.25
CA VAL A 14 -3.22 -9.65 -8.27
C VAL A 14 -3.90 -10.18 -7.01
N ASP A 15 -4.79 -11.16 -7.14
CA ASP A 15 -5.50 -11.80 -6.04
C ASP A 15 -4.56 -12.56 -5.09
N LEU A 16 -3.52 -13.20 -5.63
CA LEU A 16 -2.47 -13.85 -4.83
C LEU A 16 -1.56 -12.82 -4.16
N LEU A 17 -1.19 -11.75 -4.86
CA LEU A 17 -0.46 -10.63 -4.26
C LEU A 17 -1.27 -10.01 -3.11
N ALA A 18 -2.56 -9.78 -3.30
CA ALA A 18 -3.45 -9.24 -2.27
C ALA A 18 -3.55 -10.16 -1.04
N HIS A 19 -3.60 -11.49 -1.25
CA HIS A 19 -3.56 -12.45 -0.15
C HIS A 19 -2.23 -12.36 0.62
N ILE A 20 -1.08 -12.36 -0.07
CA ILE A 20 0.23 -12.23 0.57
C ILE A 20 0.34 -10.92 1.34
N PHE A 21 -0.07 -9.80 0.76
CA PHE A 21 -0.02 -8.49 1.41
C PHE A 21 -0.94 -8.42 2.64
N SER A 22 -2.05 -9.17 2.66
CA SER A 22 -2.91 -9.23 3.85
C SER A 22 -2.21 -9.79 5.09
N LEU A 23 -1.16 -10.63 4.88
CA LEU A 23 -0.32 -11.19 5.93
C LEU A 23 0.69 -10.18 6.51
N ILE A 24 0.94 -9.07 5.82
CA ILE A 24 1.82 -8.00 6.30
C ILE A 24 1.07 -7.17 7.34
N SER A 25 1.42 -7.32 8.62
CA SER A 25 0.80 -6.58 9.72
C SER A 25 1.23 -5.11 9.80
N CYS A 26 2.43 -4.79 9.31
CA CYS A 26 2.99 -3.44 9.33
C CYS A 26 2.47 -2.56 8.17
N PHE A 27 1.76 -1.48 8.51
CA PHE A 27 1.24 -0.54 7.52
C PHE A 27 2.34 0.24 6.77
N LYS A 28 3.48 0.49 7.44
CA LYS A 28 4.63 1.14 6.78
C LYS A 28 5.16 0.27 5.65
N ASP A 29 5.26 -1.03 5.88
CA ASP A 29 5.75 -1.98 4.88
C ASP A 29 4.76 -2.08 3.72
N LEU A 30 3.45 -2.15 4.00
CA LEU A 30 2.40 -2.09 2.97
C LEU A 30 2.45 -0.81 2.13
N ALA A 31 2.72 0.34 2.77
CA ALA A 31 2.88 1.61 2.05
C ALA A 31 4.10 1.55 1.09
N GLN A 32 5.23 0.99 1.53
CA GLN A 32 6.40 0.80 0.67
C GLN A 32 6.12 -0.20 -0.47
N THR A 33 5.46 -1.31 -0.18
CA THR A 33 4.99 -2.29 -1.18
C THR A 33 4.14 -1.62 -2.28
N SER A 34 3.26 -0.68 -1.91
CA SER A 34 2.41 0.04 -2.86
C SER A 34 3.16 0.99 -3.82
N CYS A 35 4.42 1.31 -3.51
CA CYS A 35 5.28 2.17 -4.31
C CYS A 35 6.13 1.43 -5.35
N VAL A 36 6.17 0.09 -5.32
CA VAL A 36 7.00 -0.73 -6.23
C VAL A 36 6.52 -0.60 -7.68
N CYS A 37 5.25 -0.88 -7.94
CA CYS A 37 4.65 -0.73 -9.27
C CYS A 37 3.12 -0.61 -9.17
N ARG A 38 2.46 -0.33 -10.30
CA ARG A 38 0.99 -0.18 -10.36
C ARG A 38 0.26 -1.45 -9.93
N LYS A 39 0.79 -2.63 -10.28
CA LYS A 39 0.21 -3.94 -9.94
C LYS A 39 0.23 -4.17 -8.43
N TRP A 40 1.36 -3.89 -7.78
CA TRP A 40 1.50 -4.04 -6.33
C TRP A 40 0.61 -3.05 -5.58
N ARG A 41 0.49 -1.82 -6.09
CA ARG A 41 -0.46 -0.83 -5.55
C ARG A 41 -1.90 -1.36 -5.56
N GLN A 42 -2.32 -2.04 -6.62
CA GLN A 42 -3.63 -2.66 -6.68
C GLN A 42 -3.77 -3.81 -5.66
N GLY A 43 -2.78 -4.71 -5.60
CA GLY A 43 -2.77 -5.78 -4.61
C GLY A 43 -2.88 -5.27 -3.17
N VAL A 44 -2.19 -4.17 -2.84
CA VAL A 44 -2.27 -3.55 -1.50
C VAL A 44 -3.68 -3.03 -1.23
N LYS A 45 -4.32 -2.36 -2.19
CA LYS A 45 -5.72 -1.89 -2.05
C LYS A 45 -6.68 -3.05 -1.80
N GLU A 46 -6.57 -4.13 -2.58
CA GLU A 46 -7.42 -5.32 -2.43
C GLU A 46 -7.16 -6.04 -1.09
N SER A 47 -5.90 -6.08 -0.63
CA SER A 47 -5.56 -6.65 0.68
C SER A 47 -6.17 -5.87 1.85
N LEU A 48 -6.21 -4.53 1.73
CA LEU A 48 -6.80 -3.65 2.74
C LEU A 48 -8.33 -3.75 2.73
N ALA A 49 -8.95 -3.89 1.56
CA ALA A 49 -10.39 -4.08 1.44
C ALA A 49 -10.88 -5.41 2.07
N ARG A 50 -10.02 -6.45 2.09
CA ARG A 50 -10.31 -7.73 2.74
C ARG A 50 -10.06 -7.72 4.26
N ARG A 51 -9.46 -6.66 4.81
CA ARG A 51 -9.22 -6.58 6.26
C ARG A 51 -10.45 -6.04 6.99
N GLU A 52 -11.05 -6.87 7.84
CA GLU A 52 -12.18 -6.49 8.70
C GLU A 52 -11.82 -5.44 9.77
N LYS A 53 -10.53 -5.34 10.14
CA LYS A 53 -10.02 -4.35 11.12
C LYS A 53 -8.75 -3.70 10.60
N LEU A 54 -8.83 -2.41 10.27
CA LEU A 54 -7.66 -1.56 10.09
C LEU A 54 -7.24 -1.06 11.48
N SER A 55 -6.34 -1.80 12.14
CA SER A 55 -5.79 -1.36 13.43
C SER A 55 -4.62 -0.42 13.22
N PHE A 56 -4.85 0.89 13.40
CA PHE A 56 -3.77 1.87 13.50
C PHE A 56 -3.03 1.81 14.85
N ALA A 57 -3.45 0.94 15.79
CA ALA A 57 -2.77 0.75 17.05
C ALA A 57 -1.36 0.18 16.83
N GLY A 58 -0.34 0.92 17.26
CA GLY A 58 1.07 0.63 16.96
C GLY A 58 1.69 1.54 15.90
N TRP A 59 0.88 2.35 15.20
CA TRP A 59 1.41 3.42 14.38
C TRP A 59 1.88 4.54 15.33
N LYS A 60 3.21 4.70 15.46
CA LYS A 60 3.78 5.94 15.99
C LYS A 60 3.54 6.99 14.91
N MET A 61 2.33 7.52 14.89
CA MET A 61 1.92 8.60 14.01
C MET A 61 2.57 9.85 14.58
N ASP A 62 3.80 10.11 14.15
CA ASP A 62 4.46 11.37 14.47
C ASP A 62 3.74 12.51 13.74
N ASP A 63 3.75 13.71 14.31
CA ASP A 63 2.97 14.85 13.83
C ASP A 63 3.22 15.16 12.34
N GLN A 64 4.40 14.82 11.80
CA GLN A 64 4.70 14.96 10.37
C GLN A 64 3.91 13.97 9.49
N SER A 65 3.72 12.74 9.95
CA SER A 65 2.91 11.73 9.26
C SER A 65 1.43 12.13 9.21
N THR A 66 0.90 12.66 10.32
CA THR A 66 -0.45 13.23 10.37
C THR A 66 -0.59 14.46 9.49
N THR A 67 0.39 15.36 9.54
CA THR A 67 0.40 16.58 8.71
C THR A 67 0.37 16.24 7.23
N ARG A 68 1.18 15.28 6.77
CA ARG A 68 1.18 14.83 5.37
C ARG A 68 -0.16 14.23 4.97
N LEU A 69 -0.76 13.42 5.83
CA LEU A 69 -2.04 12.78 5.55
C LEU A 69 -3.18 13.80 5.47
N VAL A 70 -3.21 14.77 6.39
CA VAL A 70 -4.17 15.88 6.39
C VAL A 70 -3.97 16.81 5.20
N VAL A 71 -2.73 17.18 4.86
CA VAL A 71 -2.42 18.01 3.69
C VAL A 71 -2.84 17.31 2.40
N HIS A 72 -2.51 16.03 2.24
CA HIS A 72 -2.93 15.26 1.07
C HIS A 72 -4.46 15.10 0.98
N ALA A 73 -5.16 14.96 2.11
CA ALA A 73 -6.62 14.92 2.15
C ALA A 73 -7.25 16.29 1.84
N TYR A 74 -6.61 17.39 2.23
CA TYR A 74 -7.06 18.74 1.90
C TYR A 74 -6.87 19.07 0.42
N SER A 75 -5.75 18.68 -0.18
CA SER A 75 -5.52 18.84 -1.63
C SER A 75 -6.51 18.04 -2.48
N LEU A 76 -7.15 17.01 -1.92
CA LEU A 76 -8.23 16.27 -2.57
C LEU A 76 -9.59 16.99 -2.51
N LYS A 77 -9.73 17.99 -1.62
CA LYS A 77 -10.94 18.82 -1.49
C LYS A 77 -10.93 20.05 -2.40
N GLU A 78 -9.77 20.39 -2.99
CA GLU A 78 -9.59 21.50 -3.93
C GLU A 78 -9.76 21.09 -5.40
N LEU A 79 -10.08 19.81 -5.66
CA LEU A 79 -10.52 19.32 -6.97
C LEU A 79 -12.05 19.44 -7.05
N ASP A 80 -12.53 20.67 -7.25
CA ASP A 80 -13.85 20.95 -7.84
C ASP A 80 -13.71 21.06 -9.37
#